data_AF-A0A1L5KT69-F1
#
_entry.id   AF-A0A1L5KT69-F1
#
_cell.length_a   1.000
_cell.length_b   1.000
_cell.length_c   1.000
_cell.angle_alpha   90.00
_cell.angle_beta   90.00
_cell.angle_gamma   90.00
#
_symmetry.space_group_name_H-M   'P 1'
#
loop_
_entity.id
_entity.type
_entity.pdbx_description
1 polymer ?
#
loop_
_entity_poly.entity_id
_entity_poly.type
_entity_poly.pdbx_seq_one_letter_code
_entity_poly.pdbx_strand_id
1 'polypeptide(L)'
;MQNANRPIDLDYNLEITRIDDWEDCRNIKECVRKAFNTVLRKHGWNDCEDSTSSLTTEKRCFTQGNDTDFSIDVCIVCEDVDGNYHRLIHEKTGFSYYDKYFWNQAPNSRRLKEKADYIKSKGKWALVREQYKRIKNKYLTSNDYNHSSFICYIEAVNNVYNSRKHWD
;
A
#
# COMPACT_ATOMS: atom_id res chain seq x y z
N MET A 1 -8.30 -10.32 -9.64
CA MET A 1 -9.65 -10.11 -10.17
C MET A 1 -9.61 -8.81 -10.94
N GLN A 2 -10.07 -8.84 -12.18
CA GLN A 2 -10.40 -7.64 -12.94
C GLN A 2 -11.89 -7.75 -13.17
N ASN A 3 -12.66 -6.86 -12.55
CA ASN A 3 -14.10 -6.78 -12.79
C ASN A 3 -14.31 -5.81 -13.96
N ALA A 4 -14.46 -6.37 -15.17
CA ALA A 4 -14.64 -5.62 -16.42
C ALA A 4 -13.47 -4.69 -16.79
N ASN A 5 -13.59 -3.92 -17.87
CA ASN A 5 -12.62 -2.93 -18.40
C ASN A 5 -12.31 -1.76 -17.43
N ARG A 6 -12.35 -1.99 -16.12
CA ARG A 6 -12.01 -1.00 -15.10
C ARG A 6 -10.49 -0.85 -15.02
N PRO A 7 -9.99 0.37 -14.76
CA PRO A 7 -8.59 0.62 -14.53
C PRO A 7 -8.01 -0.25 -13.39
N ILE A 8 -6.73 -0.59 -13.51
CA ILE A 8 -5.95 -1.32 -12.50
C ILE A 8 -5.19 -0.30 -11.65
N ASP A 9 -5.44 -0.27 -10.34
CA ASP A 9 -4.64 0.54 -9.42
C ASP A 9 -3.47 -0.31 -8.88
N LEU A 10 -2.25 0.14 -9.13
CA LEU A 10 -1.03 -0.53 -8.68
C LEU A 10 -0.56 0.08 -7.36
N ASP A 11 -0.89 -0.57 -6.26
CA ASP A 11 -0.49 -0.18 -4.90
C ASP A 11 0.94 -0.62 -4.56
N TYR A 12 1.83 0.34 -4.26
CA TYR A 12 3.16 0.10 -3.72
C TYR A 12 3.32 0.74 -2.33
N ASN A 13 4.03 0.06 -1.44
CA ASN A 13 4.47 0.64 -0.17
C ASN A 13 5.95 1.04 -0.28
N LEU A 14 6.26 2.30 0.02
CA LEU A 14 7.61 2.81 0.24
C LEU A 14 7.88 2.83 1.75
N GLU A 15 8.79 1.98 2.20
CA GLU A 15 9.17 1.88 3.61
C GLU A 15 10.29 2.88 3.96
N ILE A 16 10.00 3.82 4.87
CA ILE A 16 11.00 4.66 5.50
C ILE A 16 11.64 3.85 6.62
N THR A 17 12.93 3.58 6.49
CA THR A 17 13.70 2.80 7.49
C THR A 17 14.49 3.69 8.43
N ARG A 18 14.79 4.93 8.02
CA ARG A 18 15.56 5.92 8.79
C ARG A 18 15.17 7.33 8.38
N ILE A 19 15.04 8.21 9.37
CA ILE A 19 14.89 9.66 9.20
C ILE A 19 15.28 10.37 10.50
N ASP A 20 15.57 11.67 10.43
CA ASP A 20 15.96 12.50 11.58
C ASP A 20 14.77 12.82 12.50
N ASP A 21 13.61 13.16 11.93
CA ASP A 21 12.39 13.51 12.66
C ASP A 21 11.20 12.74 12.08
N TRP A 22 10.64 11.82 12.87
CA TRP A 22 9.46 11.03 12.48
C TRP A 22 8.17 11.84 12.56
N GLU A 23 8.13 12.93 13.33
CA GLU A 23 6.93 13.74 13.57
C GLU A 23 6.72 14.79 12.47
N ASP A 24 7.75 15.14 11.69
CA ASP A 24 7.65 16.04 10.53
C ASP A 24 7.01 15.36 9.30
N CYS A 25 5.86 14.71 9.53
CA CYS A 25 5.10 13.92 8.58
C CYS A 25 4.79 14.67 7.28
N ARG A 26 4.55 15.98 7.36
CA ARG A 26 4.30 16.83 6.19
C ARG A 26 5.53 16.91 5.30
N ASN A 27 6.69 17.22 5.88
CA ASN A 27 7.94 17.32 5.14
C ASN A 27 8.37 15.96 4.58
N ILE A 28 8.16 14.87 5.34
CA ILE A 28 8.40 13.50 4.86
C ILE A 28 7.61 13.25 3.57
N LYS A 29 6.29 13.49 3.61
CA LYS A 29 5.43 13.26 2.45
C LYS A 29 5.85 14.12 1.26
N GLU A 30 6.19 15.38 1.52
CA GLU A 30 6.61 16.32 0.49
C GLU A 30 7.96 15.95 -0.13
N CYS A 31 8.92 15.47 0.66
CA CYS A 31 10.20 14.97 0.18
C CYS A 31 10.01 13.77 -0.76
N VAL A 32 9.20 12.79 -0.33
CA VAL A 32 8.87 11.63 -1.17
C VAL A 32 8.15 12.07 -2.44
N ARG A 33 7.19 13.01 -2.35
CA ARG A 33 6.45 13.53 -3.51
C ARG A 33 7.38 14.18 -4.53
N LYS A 34 8.31 15.04 -4.09
CA LYS A 34 9.30 15.67 -4.98
C LYS A 34 10.21 14.64 -5.65
N ALA A 35 10.70 13.66 -4.90
CA ALA A 35 11.51 12.58 -5.44
C ALA A 35 10.73 11.75 -6.48
N PHE A 36 9.47 11.41 -6.17
CA PHE A 36 8.62 10.65 -7.07
C PHE A 36 8.32 11.44 -8.35
N ASN A 37 7.94 12.72 -8.25
CA ASN A 37 7.71 13.59 -9.41
C ASN A 37 8.95 13.74 -10.29
N THR A 38 10.15 13.76 -9.72
CA THR A 38 11.40 13.79 -10.49
C THR A 38 11.52 12.55 -11.38
N VAL A 39 11.21 11.37 -10.85
CA VAL A 39 11.22 10.11 -11.62
C VAL A 39 10.08 10.08 -12.64
N LEU A 40 8.86 10.46 -12.24
CA LEU A 40 7.69 10.52 -13.12
C LEU A 40 7.96 11.37 -14.36
N ARG A 41 8.42 12.61 -14.17
CA ARG A 41 8.75 13.53 -15.28
C ARG A 41 9.83 12.97 -16.20
N LYS A 42 10.86 12.30 -15.66
CA LYS A 42 11.91 11.65 -16.46
C LYS A 42 11.35 10.55 -17.37
N HIS A 43 10.26 9.92 -16.97
CA HIS A 43 9.54 8.91 -17.75
C HIS A 43 8.32 9.47 -18.49
N GLY A 44 8.22 10.80 -18.61
CA GLY A 44 7.18 11.50 -19.34
C GLY A 44 5.81 11.50 -18.66
N TRP A 45 5.73 11.25 -17.35
CA TRP A 45 4.51 11.35 -16.53
C TRP A 45 4.31 12.75 -15.97
N ASN A 46 3.04 13.11 -15.74
CA ASN A 46 2.68 14.27 -14.94
C ASN A 46 3.02 14.06 -13.46
N ASP A 47 3.01 15.16 -12.69
CA ASP A 47 3.16 15.11 -11.24
C ASP A 47 2.06 14.25 -10.60
N CYS A 48 2.43 13.49 -9.56
CA CYS A 48 1.45 12.74 -8.79
C CYS A 48 0.52 13.67 -8.00
N GLU A 49 -0.71 13.23 -7.81
CA GLU A 49 -1.65 13.77 -6.85
C GLU A 49 -1.27 13.34 -5.43
N ASP A 50 -1.30 14.27 -4.49
CA ASP A 50 -1.17 13.96 -3.08
C ASP A 50 -2.54 13.54 -2.53
N SER A 51 -2.86 12.25 -2.54
CA SER A 51 -4.10 11.69 -1.98
C SER A 51 -3.99 11.46 -0.48
N THR A 52 -5.08 11.13 0.21
CA THR A 52 -5.10 11.02 1.69
C THR A 52 -4.06 10.02 2.22
N SER A 53 -3.90 8.85 1.58
CA SER A 53 -3.04 7.76 2.09
C SER A 53 -1.91 7.35 1.14
N SER A 54 -1.77 8.03 0.00
CA SER A 54 -0.87 7.69 -1.10
C SER A 54 -0.48 8.93 -1.89
N LEU A 55 0.56 8.77 -2.72
CA LEU A 55 0.87 9.62 -3.85
C LEU A 55 0.45 8.90 -5.13
N THR A 56 -0.50 9.47 -5.86
CA THR A 56 -1.24 8.78 -6.93
C THR A 56 -0.90 9.37 -8.29
N THR A 57 -0.53 8.55 -9.26
CA THR A 57 -0.25 9.03 -10.62
C THR A 57 -1.55 9.26 -11.40
N GLU A 58 -1.44 9.99 -12.51
CA GLU A 58 -2.47 9.94 -13.56
C GLU A 58 -2.69 8.50 -14.06
N LYS A 59 -3.81 8.26 -14.75
CA LYS A 59 -4.06 6.98 -15.42
C LYS A 59 -3.31 6.90 -16.74
N ARG A 60 -2.79 5.73 -17.08
CA ARG A 60 -2.20 5.42 -18.39
C ARG A 60 -2.61 4.05 -18.88
N CYS A 61 -2.61 3.85 -20.18
CA CYS A 61 -2.69 2.54 -20.80
C CYS A 61 -1.39 2.26 -21.57
N PHE A 62 -1.09 0.99 -21.81
CA PHE A 62 0.01 0.66 -22.72
C PHE A 62 -0.42 0.93 -24.16
N THR A 63 0.49 1.48 -24.96
CA THR A 63 0.26 1.72 -26.40
C THR A 63 0.32 0.44 -27.23
N GLN A 64 0.78 -0.67 -26.63
CA GLN A 64 0.85 -2.00 -27.23
C GLN A 64 0.44 -3.05 -26.20
N GLY A 65 -0.34 -4.05 -26.60
CA GLY A 65 -0.79 -5.13 -25.73
C GLY A 65 -2.12 -4.81 -25.05
N ASN A 66 -2.15 -4.90 -23.71
CA ASN A 66 -3.36 -4.68 -22.92
C ASN A 66 -3.63 -3.16 -22.77
N ASP A 67 -4.76 -2.71 -23.29
CA ASP A 67 -5.24 -1.32 -23.25
C ASP A 67 -5.96 -0.96 -21.94
N THR A 68 -6.00 -1.87 -20.97
CA THR A 68 -6.53 -1.59 -19.64
C THR A 68 -5.73 -0.45 -19.00
N ASP A 69 -6.44 0.63 -18.68
CA ASP A 69 -5.88 1.75 -17.91
C ASP A 69 -5.29 1.26 -16.59
N PHE A 70 -4.23 1.92 -16.12
CA PHE A 70 -3.67 1.70 -14.81
C PHE A 70 -3.20 3.01 -14.18
N SER A 71 -3.20 3.04 -12.87
CA SER A 71 -2.60 4.10 -12.05
C SER A 71 -1.58 3.48 -11.11
N ILE A 72 -0.72 4.30 -10.52
CA ILE A 72 0.25 3.87 -9.50
C ILE A 72 0.01 4.68 -8.24
N ASP A 73 -0.20 3.97 -7.14
CA ASP A 73 -0.36 4.54 -5.80
C ASP A 73 0.86 4.18 -4.95
N VAL A 74 1.60 5.19 -4.50
CA VAL A 74 2.73 5.01 -3.58
C VAL A 74 2.32 5.42 -2.18
N CYS A 75 2.11 4.43 -1.31
CA CYS A 75 1.86 4.63 0.12
C CYS A 75 3.19 4.72 0.86
N ILE A 76 3.31 5.65 1.81
CA ILE A 76 4.51 5.77 2.65
C ILE A 76 4.24 5.05 3.96
N VAL A 77 5.13 4.13 4.35
CA VAL A 77 5.00 3.32 5.55
C VAL A 77 6.28 3.32 6.38
N CYS A 78 6.18 2.98 7.65
CA CYS A 78 7.31 2.68 8.52
C CYS A 78 6.97 1.52 9.45
N GLU A 79 7.98 0.91 10.05
CA GLU A 79 7.85 -0.12 11.08
C GLU A 79 8.31 0.46 12.43
N ASP A 80 7.51 0.27 13.48
CA ASP A 80 7.88 0.67 14.84
C ASP A 80 8.76 -0.37 15.55
N VAL A 81 9.23 -0.03 16.75
CA VAL A 81 10.11 -0.90 17.56
C VAL A 81 9.47 -2.23 17.97
N ASP A 82 8.13 -2.32 17.97
CA ASP A 82 7.38 -3.53 18.29
C ASP A 82 7.08 -4.38 17.04
N GLY A 83 7.47 -3.88 15.87
CA GLY A 83 7.29 -4.49 14.56
C GLY A 83 5.91 -4.23 13.95
N ASN A 84 5.17 -3.21 14.39
CA ASN A 84 3.92 -2.81 13.73
C ASN A 84 4.20 -1.85 12.59
N TYR A 85 3.44 -1.98 11.52
CA TYR A 85 3.48 -1.05 10.40
C TYR A 85 2.55 0.13 10.65
N HIS A 86 3.03 1.32 10.30
CA HIS A 86 2.27 2.55 10.25
C HIS A 86 2.25 3.09 8.83
N ARG A 87 1.17 3.78 8.45
CA ARG A 87 1.02 4.44 7.16
C ARG A 87 0.91 5.94 7.38
N LEU A 88 1.62 6.73 6.58
CA LEU A 88 1.53 8.18 6.60
C LEU A 88 0.20 8.64 5.98
N ILE A 89 -0.59 9.37 6.76
CA ILE A 89 -1.89 9.92 6.34
C ILE A 89 -1.79 11.43 6.25
N HIS A 90 -2.38 11.99 5.18
CA HIS A 90 -2.66 13.41 5.01
C HIS A 90 -4.18 13.61 5.05
N GLU A 91 -4.70 13.98 6.22
CA GLU A 91 -6.11 14.33 6.42
C GLU A 91 -6.35 15.76 5.91
N LYS A 92 -6.99 15.86 4.74
CA LYS A 92 -7.35 17.14 4.14
C LYS A 92 -8.65 17.67 4.71
N THR A 93 -8.63 18.95 5.09
CA THR A 93 -9.80 19.66 5.63
C THR A 93 -10.46 20.61 4.62
N GLY A 94 -9.87 20.72 3.42
CA GLY A 94 -10.22 21.73 2.41
C GLY A 94 -9.43 23.04 2.56
N PHE A 95 -8.74 23.22 3.69
CA PHE A 95 -7.86 24.36 3.94
C PHE A 95 -6.49 23.84 4.38
N SER A 96 -5.47 24.04 3.54
CA SER A 96 -4.13 23.47 3.75
C SER A 96 -3.47 23.83 5.08
N TYR A 97 -3.87 24.94 5.69
CA TYR A 97 -3.40 25.35 7.02
C TYR A 97 -3.89 24.40 8.14
N TYR A 98 -5.06 23.80 7.99
CA TYR A 98 -5.67 22.91 8.99
C TYR A 98 -5.49 21.42 8.67
N ASP A 99 -4.83 21.10 7.55
CA ASP A 99 -4.55 19.71 7.17
C ASP A 99 -3.61 19.06 8.18
N LYS A 100 -3.91 17.79 8.51
CA LYS A 100 -3.11 17.01 9.47
C LYS A 100 -2.32 15.94 8.77
N TYR A 101 -1.13 15.69 9.28
CA TYR A 101 -0.24 14.63 8.83
C TYR A 101 0.14 13.77 10.02
N PHE A 102 -0.05 12.47 9.93
CA PHE A 102 0.23 11.56 11.04
C PHE A 102 0.48 10.13 10.57
N TRP A 103 1.19 9.37 11.40
CA TRP A 103 1.36 7.93 11.25
C TRP A 103 0.13 7.20 11.80
N ASN A 104 -0.55 6.45 10.94
CA ASN A 104 -1.69 5.63 11.31
C ASN A 104 -1.29 4.15 11.38
N GLN A 105 -1.40 3.55 12.56
CA GLN A 105 -1.03 2.15 12.76
C GLN A 105 -1.95 1.22 11.97
N ALA A 106 -1.35 0.32 11.19
CA ALA A 106 -2.09 -0.73 10.50
C ALA A 106 -2.45 -1.86 11.49
N PRO A 107 -3.72 -2.27 11.58
CA PRO A 107 -4.16 -3.31 12.51
C PRO A 107 -3.47 -4.64 12.23
N ASN A 108 -3.14 -5.38 13.29
CA ASN A 108 -2.55 -6.73 13.24
C ASN A 108 -1.24 -6.84 12.43
N SER A 109 -0.53 -5.72 12.25
CA SER A 109 0.68 -5.66 11.42
C SER A 109 1.96 -6.12 12.12
N ARG A 110 1.89 -6.47 13.41
CA ARG A 110 3.05 -6.90 14.19
C ARG A 110 3.85 -8.01 13.52
N ARG A 111 5.16 -7.79 13.33
CA ARG A 111 6.14 -8.73 12.74
C ARG A 111 5.69 -9.23 11.36
N LEU A 112 4.99 -8.41 10.59
CA LEU A 112 4.44 -8.80 9.28
C LEU A 112 5.54 -9.27 8.32
N LYS A 113 6.68 -8.56 8.30
CA LYS A 113 7.83 -8.89 7.45
C LYS A 113 8.40 -10.26 7.79
N GLU A 114 8.66 -10.52 9.07
CA GLU A 114 9.14 -11.83 9.53
C GLU A 114 8.17 -12.97 9.17
N LYS A 115 6.86 -12.75 9.34
CA LYS A 115 5.84 -13.74 8.96
C LYS A 115 5.85 -14.00 7.46
N ALA A 116 5.92 -12.95 6.65
CA ALA A 116 5.98 -13.06 5.19
C ALA A 116 7.24 -13.80 4.73
N ASP A 117 8.39 -13.45 5.30
CA ASP A 117 9.67 -14.09 4.98
C ASP A 117 9.70 -15.56 5.41
N TYR A 118 9.13 -15.89 6.58
CA TYR A 118 8.94 -17.27 6.99
C TYR A 118 8.12 -18.07 5.97
N ILE A 119 6.97 -17.54 5.52
CA ILE A 119 6.12 -18.20 4.52
C ILE A 119 6.88 -18.41 3.20
N LYS A 120 7.61 -17.39 2.73
CA LYS A 120 8.44 -17.49 1.52
C LYS A 120 9.51 -18.56 1.66
N SER A 121 10.20 -18.61 2.81
CA SER A 121 11.25 -19.60 3.07
C SER A 121 10.76 -21.05 3.01
N LYS A 122 9.46 -21.27 3.22
CA LYS A 122 8.79 -22.58 3.13
C LYS A 122 8.17 -22.86 1.76
N GLY A 123 8.33 -21.97 0.78
CA GLY A 123 7.73 -22.11 -0.54
C GLY A 123 6.20 -21.97 -0.56
N LYS A 124 5.59 -21.44 0.52
CA LYS A 124 4.14 -21.39 0.69
C LYS A 124 3.52 -20.05 0.28
N TRP A 125 4.23 -19.23 -0.49
CA TRP A 125 3.74 -17.91 -0.93
C TRP A 125 2.46 -17.97 -1.78
N ALA A 126 2.25 -19.07 -2.50
CA ALA A 126 1.00 -19.31 -3.25
C ALA A 126 -0.23 -19.24 -2.33
N LEU A 127 -0.14 -19.76 -1.10
CA LEU A 127 -1.23 -19.68 -0.11
C LEU A 127 -1.58 -18.23 0.25
N VAL A 128 -0.58 -17.34 0.34
CA VAL A 128 -0.82 -15.91 0.62
C VAL A 128 -1.56 -15.26 -0.54
N ARG A 129 -1.16 -15.58 -1.78
CA ARG A 129 -1.85 -15.06 -2.98
C ARG A 129 -3.31 -15.52 -3.03
N GLU A 130 -3.58 -16.77 -2.67
CA GLU A 130 -4.94 -17.32 -2.62
C GLU A 130 -5.78 -16.70 -1.50
N GLN A 131 -5.21 -16.59 -0.28
CA GLN A 131 -5.87 -15.93 0.85
C GLN A 131 -6.17 -14.46 0.54
N TYR A 132 -5.20 -13.73 0.00
CA TYR A 132 -5.38 -12.33 -0.40
C TYR A 132 -6.53 -12.16 -1.40
N LYS A 133 -6.58 -13.01 -2.44
CA LYS A 133 -7.67 -13.03 -3.40
C LYS A 133 -9.03 -13.26 -2.72
N ARG A 134 -9.11 -14.25 -1.84
CA ARG A 134 -10.35 -14.57 -1.10
C ARG A 134 -10.81 -13.40 -0.23
N ILE A 135 -9.89 -12.77 0.51
CA ILE A 135 -10.17 -11.62 1.38
C ILE A 135 -10.62 -10.41 0.55
N LYS A 136 -9.88 -10.07 -0.51
CA LYS A 136 -10.22 -8.93 -1.39
C LYS A 136 -11.59 -9.12 -2.04
N ASN A 137 -11.89 -10.32 -2.54
CA ASN A 137 -13.22 -10.64 -3.06
C ASN A 137 -14.32 -10.53 -2.00
N LYS A 138 -14.09 -11.04 -0.79
CA LYS A 138 -15.06 -10.98 0.30
C LYS A 138 -15.45 -9.51 0.58
N TYR A 139 -14.46 -8.63 0.78
CA TYR A 139 -14.73 -7.22 1.04
C TYR A 139 -15.42 -6.51 -0.13
N LEU A 140 -15.01 -6.81 -1.36
CA LEU A 140 -15.69 -6.30 -2.56
C LEU A 140 -17.16 -6.74 -2.61
N THR A 141 -17.48 -8.00 -2.32
CA THR A 141 -18.87 -8.50 -2.34
C THR A 141 -19.72 -7.99 -1.19
N SER A 142 -19.08 -7.58 -0.08
CA SER A 142 -19.75 -7.02 1.09
C SER A 142 -19.88 -5.49 1.05
N ASN A 143 -19.41 -4.82 -0.02
CA ASN A 143 -19.34 -3.35 -0.12
C ASN A 143 -18.60 -2.69 1.06
N ASP A 144 -17.61 -3.38 1.64
CA ASP A 144 -16.77 -2.85 2.71
C ASP A 144 -15.51 -2.23 2.13
N TYR A 145 -15.51 -0.90 2.01
CA TYR A 145 -14.42 -0.12 1.43
C TYR A 145 -13.39 0.33 2.47
N ASN A 146 -13.54 -0.05 3.74
CA ASN A 146 -12.62 0.35 4.81
C ASN A 146 -11.35 -0.49 4.86
N HIS A 147 -11.24 -1.51 4.00
CA HIS A 147 -10.12 -2.44 3.97
C HIS A 147 -9.25 -2.19 2.74
N SER A 148 -8.23 -1.34 2.90
CA SER A 148 -7.27 -1.06 1.83
C SER A 148 -6.54 -2.33 1.37
N SER A 149 -5.93 -2.28 0.18
CA SER A 149 -5.10 -3.38 -0.34
C SER A 149 -4.03 -3.83 0.67
N PHE A 150 -3.49 -2.91 1.48
CA PHE A 150 -2.49 -3.24 2.51
C PHE A 150 -3.09 -3.96 3.71
N ILE A 151 -4.31 -3.61 4.15
CA ILE A 151 -5.02 -4.34 5.20
C ILE A 151 -5.32 -5.77 4.76
N CYS A 152 -5.79 -5.95 3.52
CA CYS A 152 -6.02 -7.28 2.94
C CYS A 152 -4.71 -8.11 2.90
N TYR A 153 -3.58 -7.47 2.62
CA TYR A 153 -2.27 -8.13 2.64
C TYR A 153 -1.86 -8.57 4.04
N ILE A 154 -2.02 -7.71 5.05
CA ILE A 154 -1.73 -8.03 6.45
C ILE A 154 -2.55 -9.25 6.90
N GLU A 155 -3.85 -9.22 6.64
CA GLU A 155 -4.75 -10.33 7.01
C GLU A 155 -4.36 -11.63 6.29
N ALA A 156 -4.06 -11.57 4.99
CA ALA A 156 -3.64 -12.75 4.22
C ALA A 156 -2.37 -13.38 4.79
N VAL A 157 -1.34 -12.58 5.07
CA VAL A 157 -0.08 -13.07 5.66
C VAL A 157 -0.33 -13.67 7.04
N ASN A 158 -1.11 -13.00 7.89
CA ASN A 158 -1.43 -13.49 9.22
C ASN A 158 -2.20 -14.82 9.17
N ASN A 159 -3.22 -14.94 8.32
CA ASN A 159 -4.02 -16.15 8.19
C ASN A 159 -3.16 -17.34 7.75
N VAL A 160 -2.31 -17.15 6.73
CA VAL A 160 -1.40 -18.19 6.27
C VAL A 160 -0.38 -18.55 7.35
N TYR A 161 0.24 -17.55 7.96
CA TYR A 161 1.23 -17.80 9.02
C TYR A 161 0.61 -18.54 10.21
N ASN A 162 -0.63 -18.22 10.60
CA ASN A 162 -1.31 -18.87 11.72
C ASN A 162 -1.73 -20.32 11.39
N SER A 163 -1.94 -20.66 10.12
CA SER A 163 -2.22 -22.03 9.67
C SER A 163 -0.97 -22.90 9.46
N ARG A 164 0.23 -22.39 9.79
CA ARG A 164 1.52 -23.08 9.53
C ARG A 164 1.68 -24.48 10.11
N LYS A 165 0.88 -24.84 11.11
CA LYS A 165 0.85 -26.20 11.68
C LYS A 165 0.13 -27.23 10.79
N HIS A 166 -0.50 -26.79 9.71
CA HIS A 166 -1.32 -27.60 8.80
C HIS A 166 -0.86 -27.49 7.34
N TRP A 167 0.43 -27.19 7.12
CA TRP A 167 0.99 -27.05 5.78
C TRP A 167 1.49 -28.36 5.18
N ASP A 168 1.39 -29.45 5.95
CA ASP A 168 1.75 -30.82 5.55
C ASP A 168 0.85 -31.32 4.42
#